data_AF-A0A6A0BDK4-F1
#
_entry.id   AF-A0A6A0BDK4-F1
#
_cell.length_a   1.000
_cell.length_b   1.000
_cell.length_c   1.000
_cell.angle_alpha   90.00
_cell.angle_beta   90.00
_cell.angle_gamma   90.00
#
_symmetry.space_group_name_H-M   'P 1'
#
loop_
_entity.id
_entity.type
_entity.pdbx_description
1 polymer ?
#
loop_
_entity_poly.entity_id
_entity_poly.type
_entity_poly.pdbx_seq_one_letter_code
_entity_poly.pdbx_strand_id
1 'polypeptide(L)'
;MSKFSKIDVLKNQLNDYRPLTKAQVAQIEQEKRIEHVWSSNALEGNSLTKYETASILEVGLTANGNPVKDILETLDLGVAYNFMEELANGEQELSVELIQKLNS
;
A
#
# COMPACT_ATOMS: atom_id res chain seq x y z
N MET A 1 -19.25 20.26 -18.76
CA MET A 1 -19.12 19.03 -17.95
C MET A 1 -17.71 18.96 -17.39
N SER A 2 -17.53 18.56 -16.13
CA SER A 2 -16.20 18.38 -15.52
C SER A 2 -15.37 17.36 -16.30
N LYS A 3 -14.07 17.63 -16.47
CA LYS A 3 -13.07 16.73 -17.11
C LYS A 3 -13.02 15.34 -16.44
N PHE A 4 -13.54 15.21 -15.23
CA PHE A 4 -13.53 13.99 -14.43
C PHE A 4 -14.90 13.33 -14.23
N SER A 5 -15.93 13.74 -14.98
CA SER A 5 -17.31 13.23 -14.83
C SER A 5 -17.43 11.70 -14.84
N LYS A 6 -16.63 10.99 -15.65
CA LYS A 6 -16.61 9.52 -15.65
C LYS A 6 -16.07 8.94 -14.33
N ILE A 7 -15.03 9.55 -13.76
CA ILE A 7 -14.45 9.12 -12.48
C ILE A 7 -15.45 9.35 -11.35
N ASP A 8 -16.16 10.49 -11.36
CA ASP A 8 -17.19 10.79 -10.37
C ASP A 8 -18.31 9.75 -10.39
N VAL A 9 -18.77 9.35 -11.60
CA VAL A 9 -19.78 8.28 -11.77
C VAL A 9 -19.28 6.94 -11.22
N LEU A 10 -18.06 6.53 -11.56
CA LEU A 10 -17.48 5.27 -11.08
C LEU A 10 -17.29 5.27 -9.56
N LYS A 11 -16.88 6.41 -8.98
CA LYS A 11 -16.77 6.58 -7.52
C LYS A 11 -18.12 6.44 -6.83
N ASN A 12 -19.18 7.01 -7.41
CA ASN A 12 -20.53 6.87 -6.87
C ASN A 12 -21.01 5.42 -6.93
N GLN A 13 -20.82 4.74 -8.07
CA GLN A 13 -21.14 3.32 -8.20
C GLN A 13 -20.36 2.45 -7.19
N LEU A 14 -19.08 2.78 -6.94
CA LEU A 14 -18.28 2.09 -5.93
C LEU A 14 -18.85 2.28 -4.51
N ASN A 15 -19.35 3.48 -4.20
CA ASN A 15 -19.93 3.79 -2.89
C ASN A 15 -21.22 3.01 -2.63
N ASP A 16 -21.99 2.67 -3.68
CA ASP A 16 -23.24 1.91 -3.56
C ASP A 16 -23.04 0.48 -3.05
N TYR A 17 -21.80 -0.05 -3.10
CA TYR A 17 -21.47 -1.37 -2.55
C TYR A 17 -21.19 -1.36 -1.03
N ARG A 18 -21.27 -0.21 -0.36
CA ARG A 18 -21.05 -0.08 1.09
C ARG A 18 -22.38 -0.25 1.88
N PRO A 19 -22.34 -0.74 3.14
CA PRO A 19 -21.16 -1.12 3.91
C PRO A 19 -20.62 -2.50 3.51
N LEU A 20 -19.30 -2.64 3.55
CA LEU A 20 -18.62 -3.93 3.41
C LEU A 20 -18.54 -4.61 4.77
N THR A 21 -18.49 -5.94 4.78
CA THR A 21 -18.20 -6.70 6.01
C THR A 21 -16.76 -6.43 6.47
N LYS A 22 -16.48 -6.60 7.77
CA LYS A 22 -15.12 -6.44 8.31
C LYS A 22 -14.08 -7.32 7.60
N ALA A 23 -14.47 -8.55 7.23
CA ALA A 23 -13.61 -9.47 6.50
C ALA A 23 -13.28 -8.95 5.08
N GLN A 24 -14.27 -8.42 4.36
CA GLN A 24 -14.05 -7.83 3.04
C GLN A 24 -13.16 -6.59 3.12
N VAL A 25 -13.36 -5.73 4.12
CA VAL A 25 -12.49 -4.56 4.33
C VAL A 25 -11.06 -5.01 4.60
N ALA A 26 -10.85 -5.93 5.53
CA ALA A 26 -9.52 -6.43 5.86
C ALA A 26 -8.81 -7.04 4.64
N GLN A 27 -9.51 -7.83 3.83
CA GLN A 27 -8.97 -8.40 2.60
C GLN A 27 -8.57 -7.31 1.59
N ILE A 28 -9.43 -6.31 1.38
CA ILE A 28 -9.14 -5.22 0.44
C ILE A 28 -7.94 -4.38 0.91
N GLU A 29 -7.84 -4.05 2.20
CA GLU A 29 -6.69 -3.29 2.72
C GLU A 29 -5.38 -4.09 2.63
N GLN A 30 -5.42 -5.39 2.91
CA GLN A 30 -4.29 -6.30 2.69
C GLN A 30 -3.84 -6.32 1.23
N GLU A 31 -4.78 -6.49 0.28
CA GLU A 31 -4.48 -6.49 -1.15
C GLU A 31 -3.91 -5.16 -1.64
N LYS A 32 -4.47 -4.03 -1.19
CA LYS A 32 -3.96 -2.69 -1.52
C LYS A 32 -2.54 -2.48 -1.03
N ARG A 33 -2.22 -2.91 0.20
CA ARG A 33 -0.88 -2.80 0.76
C ARG A 33 0.14 -3.57 -0.07
N ILE A 34 -0.16 -4.83 -0.41
CA ILE A 34 0.73 -5.64 -1.25
C ILE A 34 0.93 -4.99 -2.62
N GLU A 35 -0.16 -4.60 -3.28
CA GLU A 35 -0.09 -3.97 -4.60
C GLU A 35 0.73 -2.68 -4.56
N HIS A 36 0.52 -1.84 -3.56
CA HIS A 36 1.26 -0.59 -3.42
C HIS A 36 2.75 -0.84 -3.22
N VAL A 37 3.12 -1.69 -2.27
CA VAL A 37 4.54 -1.95 -1.97
C VAL A 37 5.25 -2.59 -3.15
N TRP A 38 4.62 -3.60 -3.76
CA TRP A 38 5.19 -4.28 -4.93
C TRP A 38 5.33 -3.32 -6.12
N SER A 39 4.26 -2.62 -6.51
CA SER A 39 4.30 -1.79 -7.72
C SER A 39 5.24 -0.59 -7.58
N SER A 40 5.31 0.05 -6.42
CA SER A 40 6.25 1.14 -6.15
C SER A 40 7.70 0.67 -6.21
N ASN A 41 8.05 -0.43 -5.52
CA ASN A 41 9.41 -0.96 -5.57
C ASN A 41 9.79 -1.43 -6.99
N ALA A 42 8.86 -2.08 -7.70
CA ALA A 42 9.10 -2.50 -9.09
C ALA A 42 9.36 -1.32 -10.04
N LEU A 43 8.70 -0.17 -9.83
CA LEU A 43 8.98 1.07 -10.57
C LEU A 43 10.41 1.58 -10.35
N GLU A 44 10.99 1.31 -9.18
CA GLU A 44 12.36 1.69 -8.79
C GLU A 44 13.40 0.62 -9.16
N GLY A 45 12.97 -0.48 -9.78
CA GLY A 45 13.85 -1.54 -10.29
C GLY A 45 14.05 -2.72 -9.34
N ASN A 46 13.28 -2.80 -8.26
CA ASN A 46 13.23 -3.99 -7.40
C ASN A 46 12.73 -5.21 -8.20
N SER A 47 13.37 -6.35 -8.00
CA SER A 47 13.17 -7.55 -8.81
C SER A 47 12.13 -8.53 -8.25
N LEU A 48 11.61 -8.28 -7.05
CA LEU A 48 10.65 -9.17 -6.39
C LEU A 48 9.33 -9.23 -7.17
N THR A 49 8.81 -10.43 -7.32
CA THR A 49 7.46 -10.66 -7.81
C THR A 49 6.43 -10.25 -6.75
N LYS A 50 5.20 -9.95 -7.19
CA LYS A 50 4.09 -9.66 -6.27
C LYS A 50 3.88 -10.77 -5.22
N TYR A 51 4.08 -12.03 -5.61
CA TYR A 51 3.96 -13.17 -4.70
C TYR A 51 5.05 -13.16 -3.62
N GLU A 52 6.30 -12.84 -3.99
CA GLU A 52 7.39 -12.75 -3.02
C GLU A 52 7.21 -11.55 -2.09
N THR A 53 6.78 -10.40 -2.62
CA THR A 53 6.39 -9.25 -1.80
C THR A 53 5.29 -9.63 -0.81
N ALA A 54 4.23 -10.31 -1.25
CA ALA A 54 3.17 -10.79 -0.36
C ALA A 54 3.70 -11.75 0.72
N SER A 55 4.51 -12.73 0.33
CA SER A 55 5.14 -13.70 1.25
C SER A 55 5.97 -13.01 2.34
N ILE A 56 6.76 -12.00 1.97
CA ILE A 56 7.56 -11.20 2.91
C ILE A 56 6.64 -10.41 3.85
N LEU A 57 5.65 -9.71 3.30
CA LEU A 57 4.80 -8.78 4.04
C LEU A 57 3.80 -9.45 4.98
N GLU A 58 3.32 -10.65 4.64
CA GLU A 58 2.24 -11.33 5.37
C GLU A 58 2.75 -12.46 6.27
N VAL A 59 3.76 -13.20 5.81
CA VAL A 59 4.25 -14.43 6.46
C VAL A 59 5.68 -14.26 6.96
N GLY A 60 6.39 -13.20 6.56
CA GLY A 60 7.80 -13.00 6.89
C GLY A 60 8.73 -13.99 6.22
N LEU A 61 8.28 -14.66 5.15
CA LEU A 61 9.06 -15.67 4.44
C LEU A 61 9.76 -15.06 3.22
N THR A 62 11.06 -15.32 3.11
CA THR A 62 11.88 -14.94 1.96
C THR A 62 12.16 -16.14 1.07
N ALA A 63 12.38 -15.91 -0.22
CA ALA A 63 12.83 -16.94 -1.15
C ALA A 63 14.37 -16.91 -1.28
N ASN A 64 14.96 -18.09 -1.45
CA ASN A 64 16.40 -18.22 -1.64
C ASN A 64 16.83 -17.59 -2.96
N GLY A 65 17.84 -16.72 -2.91
CA GLY A 65 18.39 -16.03 -4.08
C GLY A 65 17.89 -14.61 -4.31
N ASN A 66 16.89 -14.14 -3.54
CA ASN A 66 16.41 -12.77 -3.66
C ASN A 66 17.45 -11.78 -3.14
N PRO A 67 17.69 -10.66 -3.84
CA PRO A 67 18.61 -9.64 -3.36
C PRO A 67 18.18 -9.14 -1.98
N VAL A 68 19.12 -9.11 -1.03
CA VAL A 68 18.86 -8.60 0.34
C VAL A 68 18.34 -7.17 0.30
N LYS A 69 18.89 -6.35 -0.62
CA LYS A 69 18.44 -4.98 -0.85
C LYS A 69 16.93 -4.94 -1.15
N ASP A 70 16.47 -5.75 -2.08
CA ASP A 70 15.09 -5.76 -2.52
C ASP A 70 14.11 -6.20 -1.42
N ILE A 71 14.55 -7.13 -0.57
CA ILE A 71 13.80 -7.57 0.62
C ILE A 71 13.69 -6.42 1.62
N LEU A 72 14.79 -5.71 1.89
CA LEU A 72 14.79 -4.59 2.83
C LEU A 72 13.92 -3.43 2.34
N GLU A 73 14.03 -3.04 1.06
CA GLU A 73 13.15 -2.02 0.46
C GLU A 73 11.67 -2.39 0.56
N THR A 74 11.34 -3.68 0.45
CA THR A 74 9.97 -4.18 0.62
C THR A 74 9.47 -4.05 2.06
N LEU A 75 10.33 -4.35 3.02
CA LEU A 75 10.00 -4.20 4.44
C LEU A 75 9.87 -2.72 4.81
N ASP A 76 10.81 -1.89 4.40
CA ASP A 76 10.86 -0.45 4.71
C ASP A 76 9.64 0.27 4.14
N LEU A 77 9.34 0.08 2.84
CA LEU A 77 8.14 0.66 2.24
C LEU A 77 6.85 0.09 2.85
N GLY A 78 6.85 -1.19 3.24
CA GLY A 78 5.75 -1.81 3.96
C GLY A 78 5.48 -1.18 5.33
N VAL A 79 6.52 -0.74 6.05
CA VAL A 79 6.39 0.01 7.30
C VAL A 79 5.92 1.43 7.03
N ALA A 80 6.49 2.10 6.04
CA ALA A 80 6.09 3.45 5.63
C ALA A 80 4.60 3.49 5.22
N TYR A 81 4.11 2.48 4.50
CA TYR A 81 2.69 2.37 4.14
C TYR A 81 1.78 2.32 5.37
N ASN A 82 2.12 1.49 6.36
CA ASN A 82 1.32 1.40 7.59
C ASN A 82 1.32 2.73 8.35
N PHE A 83 2.48 3.38 8.44
CA PHE A 83 2.58 4.70 9.06
C PHE A 83 1.74 5.75 8.31
N MET A 84 1.75 5.73 6.98
CA MET A 84 0.91 6.60 6.15
C MET A 84 -0.58 6.34 6.39
N GLU A 85 -1.02 5.09 6.49
CA GLU A 85 -2.41 4.75 6.81
C GLU A 85 -2.83 5.23 8.20
N GLU A 86 -1.95 5.14 9.20
CA GLU A 86 -2.20 5.69 10.54
C GLU A 86 -2.38 7.21 10.49
N LEU A 87 -1.53 7.93 9.74
CA LEU A 87 -1.65 9.37 9.55
C LEU A 87 -2.95 9.76 8.82
N ALA A 88 -3.31 9.02 7.77
CA ALA A 88 -4.49 9.29 6.97
C ALA A 88 -5.81 9.06 7.72
N ASN A 89 -5.82 8.13 8.68
CA ASN A 89 -6.99 7.84 9.53
C ASN A 89 -7.00 8.66 10.84
N GLY A 90 -5.91 9.36 11.16
CA GLY A 90 -5.82 10.23 12.32
C GLY A 90 -6.34 11.65 12.08
N GLU A 91 -6.29 12.47 13.13
CA GLU A 91 -6.64 13.90 13.08
C GLU A 91 -5.40 14.81 12.99
N GLN A 92 -4.21 14.24 12.77
CA GLN A 92 -2.96 15.00 12.75
C GLN A 92 -2.83 15.80 11.45
N GLU A 93 -2.55 17.11 11.55
CA GLU A 93 -2.25 17.92 10.38
C GLU A 93 -0.94 17.50 9.71
N LEU A 94 -0.94 17.50 8.38
CA LEU A 94 0.25 17.21 7.58
C LEU A 94 1.34 18.24 7.86
N SER A 95 2.53 17.77 8.22
CA SER A 95 3.70 18.61 8.51
C SER A 95 4.96 18.11 7.81
N VAL A 96 5.98 18.96 7.71
CA VAL A 96 7.27 18.57 7.11
C VAL A 96 7.93 17.46 7.94
N GLU A 97 7.81 17.51 9.27
CA GLU A 97 8.35 16.50 10.17
C GLU A 97 7.72 15.14 9.91
N LEU A 98 6.41 15.08 9.66
CA LEU A 98 5.72 13.84 9.29
C LEU A 98 6.20 13.29 7.94
N ILE A 99 6.39 14.17 6.95
CA ILE A 99 6.90 13.77 5.63
C ILE A 99 8.32 13.23 5.76
N GLN A 100 9.17 13.88 6.55
CA GLN A 100 10.53 13.39 6.81
C GLN A 100 10.50 12.04 7.50
N LYS A 101 9.68 11.87 8.53
CA LYS A 101 9.52 10.61 9.26
C LYS A 101 9.02 9.48 8.36
N LEU A 102 8.14 9.77 7.40
CA LEU A 102 7.67 8.78 6.42
C LEU A 102 8.79 8.29 5.49
N ASN A 103 9.82 9.12 5.25
CA ASN A 103 10.96 8.83 4.38
C ASN A 103 12.26 8.51 5.16
N SER A 104 12.17 8.28 6.47
CA SER A 104 13.31 8.01 7.36
C SER A 104 13.59 6.52 7.44
#